data_AF-A0AAX0M5T4-F1
#
_entry.id   AF-A0AAX0M5T4-F1
#
_cell.length_a   1.000
_cell.length_b   1.000
_cell.length_c   1.000
_cell.angle_alpha   90.00
_cell.angle_beta   90.00
_cell.angle_gamma   90.00
#
_symmetry.space_group_name_H-M   'P 1'
#
loop_
_entity.id
_entity.type
_entity.pdbx_description
1 polymer ?
#
loop_
_entity_poly.entity_id
_entity_poly.type
_entity_poly.pdbx_seq_one_letter_code
_entity_poly.pdbx_strand_id
1 'polypeptide(L)'
;MFLDEKIDPVAYAEELAKKRKYSKLPKDLSMSSRMLYLESLPQEVKMEGDRVGLYTKSGTKVATGYSRTVIGDYGSFLEISKQDMIRESLCCKDGEQYRFKDPKYKDSVKYYWYTAKDDSDIKIYFQQHGVSYADYQPGMFYISPYELIIK
;
A
#
# COMPACT_ATOMS: atom_id res chain seq x y z
N MET A 1 2.58 -4.09 35.24
CA MET A 1 3.69 -4.49 34.36
C MET A 1 3.11 -5.50 33.38
N PHE A 2 2.54 -5.00 32.27
CA PHE A 2 2.08 -5.82 31.16
C PHE A 2 2.95 -5.45 29.97
N LEU A 3 3.45 -6.48 29.32
CA LEU A 3 4.63 -6.50 28.48
C LEU A 3 4.51 -5.59 27.24
N ASP A 4 5.64 -4.94 26.94
CA ASP A 4 6.00 -4.20 25.73
C ASP A 4 5.98 -5.09 24.45
N GLU A 5 4.88 -5.77 24.16
CA GLU A 5 4.72 -6.37 22.84
C GLU A 5 4.37 -5.28 21.84
N LYS A 6 5.40 -4.84 21.11
CA LYS A 6 5.24 -3.94 19.97
C LYS A 6 4.33 -4.63 18.94
N ILE A 7 3.13 -4.12 18.77
CA ILE A 7 2.15 -4.63 17.81
C ILE A 7 2.75 -4.52 16.41
N ASP A 8 2.78 -5.63 15.67
CA ASP A 8 3.12 -5.61 14.25
C ASP A 8 1.99 -4.92 13.46
N PRO A 9 2.25 -3.75 12.85
CA PRO A 9 1.22 -3.00 12.13
C PRO A 9 0.66 -3.78 10.93
N VAL A 10 1.46 -4.63 10.29
CA VAL A 10 1.03 -5.42 9.12
C VAL A 10 0.06 -6.50 9.55
N ALA A 11 0.45 -7.32 10.53
CA ALA A 11 -0.42 -8.37 11.06
C ALA A 11 -1.73 -7.80 11.62
N TYR A 12 -1.66 -6.68 12.34
CA TYR A 12 -2.84 -5.98 12.84
C TYR A 12 -3.78 -5.52 11.70
N ALA A 13 -3.23 -4.92 10.64
CA ALA A 13 -4.01 -4.49 9.48
C ALA A 13 -4.68 -5.66 8.75
N GLU A 14 -3.97 -6.78 8.58
CA GLU A 14 -4.51 -7.98 7.94
C GLU A 14 -5.66 -8.59 8.73
N GLU A 15 -5.51 -8.73 10.06
CA GLU A 15 -6.59 -9.21 10.91
C GLU A 15 -7.81 -8.30 10.87
N LEU A 16 -7.58 -6.98 10.95
CA LEU A 16 -8.64 -5.98 10.95
C LEU A 16 -9.38 -5.99 9.61
N ALA A 17 -8.65 -6.06 8.49
CA ALA A 17 -9.21 -6.21 7.15
C ALA A 17 -10.01 -7.51 7.00
N LYS A 18 -9.52 -8.63 7.55
CA LYS A 18 -10.25 -9.91 7.54
C LYS A 18 -11.57 -9.83 8.31
N LYS A 19 -11.57 -9.16 9.47
CA LYS A 19 -12.74 -8.97 10.35
C LYS A 19 -13.75 -7.98 9.77
N ARG A 20 -13.30 -6.89 9.15
CA ARG A 20 -14.14 -5.77 8.71
C ARG A 20 -14.36 -5.66 7.20
N LYS A 21 -13.67 -6.49 6.41
CA LYS A 21 -13.79 -6.57 4.94
C LYS A 21 -13.59 -5.21 4.25
N TYR A 22 -12.62 -4.43 4.74
CA TYR A 22 -12.34 -3.08 4.24
C TYR A 22 -13.55 -2.12 4.29
N SER A 23 -14.47 -2.28 5.24
CA SER A 23 -15.51 -1.29 5.51
C SER A 23 -14.92 -0.04 6.17
N LYS A 24 -15.54 1.13 6.06
CA LYS A 24 -15.13 2.28 6.88
C LYS A 24 -15.21 1.92 8.36
N LEU A 25 -14.18 2.22 9.14
CA LEU A 25 -14.16 1.91 10.57
C LEU A 25 -14.96 2.94 11.37
N PRO A 26 -15.53 2.54 12.54
CA PRO A 26 -16.01 3.49 13.53
C PRO A 26 -14.90 4.48 13.92
N LYS A 27 -15.29 5.73 14.23
CA LYS A 27 -14.35 6.85 14.41
C LYS A 27 -13.20 6.53 15.36
N ASP A 28 -13.48 5.99 16.54
CA ASP A 28 -12.46 5.75 17.57
C ASP A 28 -11.50 4.63 17.17
N LEU A 29 -12.01 3.60 16.48
CA LEU A 29 -11.18 2.52 15.95
C LEU A 29 -10.34 3.01 14.76
N SER A 30 -10.91 3.80 13.86
CA SER A 30 -10.16 4.44 12.76
C SER A 30 -9.02 5.29 13.31
N MET A 31 -9.28 6.10 14.33
CA MET A 31 -8.28 6.97 14.96
C MET A 31 -7.15 6.16 15.61
N SER A 32 -7.47 5.15 16.41
CA SER A 32 -6.44 4.33 17.08
C SER A 32 -5.64 3.47 16.09
N SER A 33 -6.28 2.88 15.07
CA SER A 33 -5.58 2.15 14.01
C SER A 33 -4.63 3.05 13.23
N ARG A 34 -5.08 4.24 12.83
CA ARG A 34 -4.23 5.20 12.10
C ARG A 34 -3.05 5.68 12.93
N MET A 35 -3.26 5.92 14.23
CA MET A 35 -2.15 6.29 15.13
C MET A 35 -1.10 5.17 15.20
N LEU A 36 -1.53 3.92 15.37
CA LEU A 36 -0.63 2.77 15.37
C LEU A 36 0.21 2.70 14.07
N TYR A 37 -0.43 2.86 12.91
CA TYR A 37 0.30 2.81 11.63
C TYR A 37 1.28 3.97 11.46
N LEU A 38 0.91 5.17 11.92
CA LEU A 38 1.76 6.35 11.88
C LEU A 38 3.00 6.18 12.77
N GLU A 39 2.80 5.76 14.02
CA GLU A 39 3.89 5.53 14.99
C GLU A 39 4.80 4.36 14.60
N SER A 40 4.28 3.43 13.78
CA SER A 40 5.02 2.26 13.34
C SER A 40 5.73 2.43 12.00
N LEU A 41 5.64 3.60 11.34
CA LEU A 41 6.34 3.81 10.05
C LEU A 41 7.85 3.55 10.18
N PRO A 42 8.49 2.98 9.14
CA PRO A 42 9.95 2.94 9.06
C PRO A 42 10.53 4.36 9.17
N GLN A 43 11.66 4.51 9.85
CA GLN A 43 12.24 5.82 10.17
C GLN A 43 12.59 6.64 8.92
N GLU A 44 12.89 5.96 7.82
CA GLU A 44 13.24 6.54 6.53
C GLU A 44 12.02 7.10 5.77
N VAL A 45 10.80 6.78 6.20
CA VAL A 45 9.56 7.25 5.56
C VAL A 45 9.19 8.64 6.07
N LYS A 46 8.96 9.55 5.13
CA LYS A 46 8.47 10.91 5.34
C LYS A 46 6.98 11.00 4.99
N MET A 47 6.26 11.87 5.67
CA MET A 47 4.82 12.03 5.42
C MET A 47 4.53 12.80 4.13
N GLU A 48 5.38 13.78 3.83
CA GLU A 48 5.28 14.73 2.73
C GLU A 48 5.83 14.22 1.38
N GLY A 49 6.31 12.97 1.34
CA GLY A 49 6.96 12.41 0.16
C GLY A 49 8.47 12.57 0.18
N ASP A 50 9.15 11.86 -0.74
CA ASP A 50 10.59 12.00 -0.92
C ASP A 50 11.03 11.56 -2.33
N ARG A 51 12.21 12.03 -2.76
CA ARG A 51 12.85 11.69 -4.04
C ARG A 51 13.98 10.69 -3.83
N VAL A 52 13.59 9.53 -3.33
CA VAL A 52 14.47 8.40 -2.97
C VAL A 52 14.10 7.16 -3.76
N GLY A 53 15.06 6.28 -3.98
CA GLY A 53 14.79 5.01 -4.63
C GLY A 53 14.02 4.07 -3.72
N LEU A 54 12.93 3.51 -4.25
CA LEU A 54 12.15 2.47 -3.57
C LEU A 54 12.49 1.12 -4.18
N TYR A 55 12.98 0.20 -3.35
CA TYR A 55 13.45 -1.11 -3.76
C TYR A 55 12.65 -2.20 -3.06
N THR A 56 12.36 -3.29 -3.75
CA THR A 56 11.90 -4.52 -3.09
C THR A 56 12.99 -5.08 -2.18
N LYS A 57 12.63 -5.99 -1.26
CA LYS A 57 13.62 -6.72 -0.46
C LYS A 57 14.56 -7.59 -1.31
N SER A 58 14.14 -7.96 -2.52
CA SER A 58 14.95 -8.67 -3.52
C SER A 58 15.85 -7.74 -4.35
N GLY A 59 15.78 -6.42 -4.14
CA GLY A 59 16.68 -5.45 -4.75
C GLY A 59 16.18 -4.82 -6.05
N THR A 60 14.98 -5.13 -6.52
CA THR A 60 14.39 -4.50 -7.71
C THR A 60 13.93 -3.09 -7.39
N LYS A 61 14.41 -2.10 -8.15
CA LYS A 61 13.90 -0.73 -8.03
C LYS A 61 12.53 -0.63 -8.68
N VAL A 62 11.53 -0.22 -7.91
CA VAL A 62 10.13 -0.08 -8.37
C VAL A 62 9.70 1.37 -8.51
N ALA A 63 10.37 2.31 -7.83
CA ALA A 63 10.10 3.73 -7.98
C ALA A 63 11.33 4.63 -7.69
N THR A 64 11.27 5.88 -8.16
CA THR A 64 12.27 6.93 -7.94
C THR A 64 11.85 7.97 -6.89
N GLY A 65 10.69 7.77 -6.26
CA GLY A 65 10.18 8.62 -5.19
C GLY A 65 8.71 8.33 -4.92
N TYR A 66 8.12 9.09 -4.01
CA TYR A 66 6.70 9.04 -3.68
C TYR A 66 6.21 10.44 -3.30
N SER A 67 4.92 10.71 -3.55
CA SER A 67 4.30 12.02 -3.37
C SER A 67 3.91 12.31 -1.92
N ARG A 68 3.49 11.30 -1.16
CA ARG A 68 3.17 11.38 0.27
C ARG A 68 2.96 9.99 0.87
N THR A 69 2.91 9.91 2.19
CA THR A 69 2.47 8.72 2.91
C THR A 69 0.99 8.85 3.29
N VAL A 70 0.18 7.88 2.88
CA VAL A 70 -1.24 7.77 3.23
C VAL A 70 -1.41 6.84 4.41
N ILE A 71 -2.10 7.30 5.46
CA ILE A 71 -2.48 6.49 6.62
C ILE A 71 -3.98 6.22 6.57
N GLY A 72 -4.34 5.00 6.14
CA GLY A 72 -5.72 4.55 6.05
C GLY A 72 -6.17 3.78 7.30
N ASP A 73 -7.44 3.38 7.31
CA ASP A 73 -8.02 2.54 8.35
C ASP A 73 -7.37 1.14 8.43
N TYR A 74 -6.71 0.69 7.36
CA TYR A 74 -6.17 -0.67 7.18
C TYR A 74 -4.69 -0.69 6.77
N GLY A 75 -3.92 0.31 7.20
CA GLY A 75 -2.47 0.36 7.00
C GLY A 75 -1.98 1.68 6.45
N SER A 76 -0.67 1.74 6.28
CA SER A 76 0.07 2.87 5.68
C SER A 76 0.57 2.50 4.29
N PHE A 77 0.56 3.46 3.37
CA PHE A 77 0.97 3.24 1.99
C PHE A 77 1.68 4.47 1.43
N LEU A 78 2.74 4.26 0.67
CA LEU A 78 3.39 5.30 -0.11
C LEU A 78 2.55 5.56 -1.36
N GLU A 79 2.10 6.80 -1.55
CA GLU A 79 1.36 7.24 -2.74
C GLU A 79 2.35 7.68 -3.82
N ILE A 80 2.39 6.99 -4.96
CA ILE A 80 3.43 7.16 -5.98
C ILE A 80 2.79 7.55 -7.31
N SER A 81 3.36 8.57 -7.97
CA SER A 81 2.90 9.01 -9.27
C SER A 81 3.27 8.01 -10.37
N LYS A 82 2.58 8.07 -11.52
CA LYS A 82 2.97 7.27 -12.69
C LYS A 82 4.36 7.61 -13.20
N GLN A 83 4.82 8.86 -13.04
CA GLN A 83 6.15 9.28 -13.49
C GLN A 83 7.26 8.73 -12.61
N ASP A 84 6.97 8.54 -11.32
CA ASP A 84 7.95 8.01 -10.36
C ASP A 84 8.02 6.49 -10.34
N MET A 85 7.00 5.79 -10.86
CA MET A 85 7.03 4.33 -10.98
C MET A 85 7.92 3.86 -12.14
N ILE A 86 8.75 2.86 -11.87
CA ILE A 86 9.52 2.14 -12.89
C ILE A 86 8.64 1.00 -13.42
N ARG A 87 7.78 1.31 -14.40
CA ARG A 87 6.76 0.39 -14.92
C ARG A 87 7.35 -0.88 -15.53
N GLU A 88 8.55 -0.78 -16.07
CA GLU A 88 9.31 -1.89 -16.65
C GLU A 88 9.64 -2.97 -15.61
N SER A 89 9.75 -2.57 -14.34
CA SER A 89 9.97 -3.47 -13.19
C SER A 89 8.69 -4.14 -12.68
N LEU A 90 7.51 -3.83 -13.24
CA LEU A 90 6.23 -4.32 -12.73
C LEU A 90 5.61 -5.38 -13.64
N CYS A 91 4.97 -6.37 -13.06
CA CYS A 91 4.10 -7.31 -13.75
C CYS A 91 2.73 -7.42 -13.05
N CYS A 92 1.73 -7.91 -13.78
CA CYS A 92 0.45 -8.24 -13.16
C CYS A 92 0.66 -9.37 -12.16
N LYS A 93 0.05 -9.28 -10.98
CA LYS A 93 0.06 -10.39 -10.03
C LYS A 93 -0.67 -11.59 -10.63
N ASP A 94 -0.08 -12.77 -10.46
CA ASP A 94 -0.69 -14.02 -10.92
C ASP A 94 -2.04 -14.28 -10.23
N GLY A 95 -3.04 -14.66 -11.02
CA GLY A 95 -4.43 -14.83 -10.58
C GLY A 95 -5.26 -13.54 -10.65
N GLU A 96 -4.63 -12.38 -10.78
CA GLU A 96 -5.30 -11.08 -10.70
C GLU A 96 -5.60 -10.46 -12.08
N GLN A 97 -5.27 -11.17 -13.17
CA GLN A 97 -5.41 -10.71 -14.56
C GLN A 97 -6.86 -10.34 -14.93
N TYR A 98 -7.86 -10.94 -14.27
CA TYR A 98 -9.27 -10.66 -14.52
C TYR A 98 -9.62 -9.19 -14.26
N ARG A 99 -8.91 -8.50 -13.33
CA ARG A 99 -9.10 -7.07 -13.07
C ARG A 99 -8.80 -6.19 -14.29
N PHE A 100 -7.95 -6.66 -15.18
CA PHE A 100 -7.50 -5.91 -16.34
C PHE A 100 -8.30 -6.25 -17.60
N LYS A 101 -8.71 -7.52 -17.72
CA LYS A 101 -9.17 -8.09 -18.99
C LYS A 101 -10.65 -8.44 -19.00
N ASP A 102 -11.21 -8.85 -17.87
CA ASP A 102 -12.59 -9.33 -17.82
C ASP A 102 -13.55 -8.13 -17.92
N PRO A 103 -14.39 -8.02 -18.97
CA PRO A 103 -15.35 -6.93 -19.12
C PRO A 103 -16.29 -6.75 -17.93
N LYS A 104 -16.56 -7.82 -17.17
CA LYS A 104 -17.39 -7.77 -15.96
C LYS A 104 -16.74 -6.95 -14.84
N TYR A 105 -15.41 -6.95 -14.77
CA TYR A 105 -14.67 -6.41 -13.63
C TYR A 105 -13.84 -5.18 -13.99
N LYS A 106 -13.29 -5.10 -15.21
CA LYS A 106 -12.29 -4.09 -15.59
C LYS A 106 -12.70 -2.64 -15.30
N ASP A 107 -13.99 -2.32 -15.42
CA ASP A 107 -14.49 -0.96 -15.23
C ASP A 107 -14.96 -0.68 -13.77
N SER A 108 -15.13 -1.72 -12.95
CA SER A 108 -15.66 -1.62 -11.57
C SER A 108 -14.64 -1.94 -10.47
N VAL A 109 -13.49 -2.51 -10.83
CA VAL A 109 -12.44 -2.85 -9.85
C VAL A 109 -11.85 -1.59 -9.26
N LYS A 110 -11.67 -1.57 -7.93
CA LYS A 110 -11.13 -0.42 -7.21
C LYS A 110 -9.66 -0.15 -7.55
N TYR A 111 -8.92 -1.20 -7.94
CA TYR A 111 -7.50 -1.14 -8.25
C TYR A 111 -7.10 -2.27 -9.20
N TYR A 112 -5.97 -2.07 -9.86
CA TYR A 112 -5.21 -3.12 -10.54
C TYR A 112 -4.09 -3.62 -9.62
N TRP A 113 -3.91 -4.94 -9.56
CA TRP A 113 -2.89 -5.56 -8.69
C TRP A 113 -1.66 -5.92 -9.52
N TYR A 114 -0.57 -5.21 -9.25
CA TYR A 114 0.76 -5.49 -9.75
C TYR A 114 1.67 -6.06 -8.65
N THR A 115 2.75 -6.68 -9.09
CA THR A 115 3.90 -7.05 -8.25
C THR A 115 5.18 -6.67 -8.99
N ALA A 116 6.33 -6.75 -8.33
CA ALA A 116 7.62 -6.57 -8.96
C ALA A 116 8.00 -7.81 -9.79
N LYS A 117 8.81 -7.61 -10.83
CA LYS A 117 9.38 -8.70 -11.64
C LYS A 117 10.56 -9.37 -10.93
N ASP A 118 10.31 -9.86 -9.72
CA ASP A 118 11.23 -10.62 -8.89
C ASP A 118 10.46 -11.60 -8.00
N ASP A 119 11.11 -12.15 -6.98
CA ASP A 119 10.56 -13.12 -6.04
C ASP A 119 10.00 -12.48 -4.75
N SER A 120 9.95 -11.15 -4.66
CA SER A 120 9.49 -10.45 -3.44
C SER A 120 7.97 -10.51 -3.24
N ASP A 121 7.23 -10.71 -4.34
CA ASP A 121 5.78 -10.78 -4.40
C ASP A 121 5.02 -9.60 -3.74
N ILE A 122 5.66 -8.43 -3.67
CA ILE A 122 5.08 -7.28 -2.98
C ILE A 122 3.80 -6.79 -3.66
N LYS A 123 2.90 -6.25 -2.85
CA LYS A 123 1.61 -5.79 -3.35
C LYS A 123 1.66 -4.34 -3.82
N ILE A 124 1.48 -4.14 -5.13
CA ILE A 124 1.52 -2.83 -5.78
C ILE A 124 0.14 -2.55 -6.38
N TYR A 125 -0.60 -1.62 -5.79
CA TYR A 125 -1.93 -1.25 -6.26
C TYR A 125 -1.85 -0.07 -7.21
N PHE A 126 -2.52 -0.15 -8.36
CA PHE A 126 -2.80 1.03 -9.18
C PHE A 126 -4.28 1.40 -9.07
N GLN A 127 -4.58 2.47 -8.34
CA GLN A 127 -5.94 2.80 -7.93
C GLN A 127 -6.79 3.28 -9.12
N GLN A 128 -7.98 2.70 -9.28
CA GLN A 128 -8.95 3.10 -10.32
C GLN A 128 -10.06 4.00 -9.76
N HIS A 129 -10.50 3.75 -8.51
CA HIS A 129 -11.64 4.44 -7.90
C HIS A 129 -11.35 4.83 -6.45
N GLY A 130 -12.02 5.85 -5.91
CA GLY A 130 -11.89 6.19 -4.49
C GLY A 130 -12.39 5.08 -3.54
N VAL A 131 -11.97 5.12 -2.28
CA VAL A 131 -12.45 4.22 -1.22
C VAL A 131 -12.83 5.01 0.03
N SER A 132 -13.68 4.43 0.88
CA SER A 132 -14.21 5.14 2.06
C SER A 132 -13.30 5.10 3.30
N TYR A 133 -12.29 4.24 3.27
CA TYR A 133 -11.45 3.88 4.43
C TYR A 133 -10.02 4.45 4.35
N ALA A 134 -9.69 5.09 3.23
CA ALA A 134 -8.44 5.80 2.98
C ALA A 134 -8.69 6.86 1.91
N ASP A 135 -7.86 7.89 1.86
CA ASP A 135 -7.96 9.00 0.90
C ASP A 135 -7.15 8.74 -0.39
N TYR A 136 -7.17 7.48 -0.86
CA TYR A 136 -6.51 7.10 -2.12
C TYR A 136 -7.11 7.83 -3.31
N GLN A 137 -6.22 8.30 -4.18
CA GLN A 137 -6.51 9.01 -5.41
C GLN A 137 -6.46 8.05 -6.60
N PRO A 138 -7.52 8.02 -7.43
CA PRO A 138 -7.47 7.36 -8.73
C PRO A 138 -6.28 7.82 -9.57
N GLY A 139 -5.61 6.88 -10.24
CA GLY A 139 -4.46 7.17 -11.08
C GLY A 139 -3.10 7.20 -10.36
N MET A 140 -3.07 6.92 -9.06
CA MET A 140 -1.84 6.77 -8.27
C MET A 140 -1.55 5.30 -7.95
N PHE A 141 -0.27 5.02 -7.69
CA PHE A 141 0.19 3.73 -7.17
C PHE A 141 0.32 3.76 -5.66
N TYR A 142 0.12 2.61 -5.02
CA TYR A 142 0.25 2.44 -3.57
C TYR A 142 1.07 1.20 -3.26
N ILE A 143 2.06 1.34 -2.37
CA ILE A 143 2.92 0.25 -1.89
C ILE A 143 3.08 0.37 -0.38
N SER A 144 3.02 -0.75 0.33
CA SER A 144 3.30 -0.79 1.77
C SER A 144 4.75 -0.39 2.05
N PRO A 145 5.03 0.58 2.94
CA PRO A 145 6.41 0.95 3.27
C PRO A 145 7.18 -0.18 3.96
N TYR A 146 6.49 -1.13 4.60
CA TYR A 146 7.09 -2.27 5.31
C TYR A 146 7.66 -3.36 4.38
N GLU A 147 7.30 -3.29 3.09
CA GLU A 147 7.74 -4.23 2.06
C GLU A 147 8.92 -3.70 1.24
N LEU A 148 9.38 -2.47 1.54
CA LEU A 148 10.38 -1.76 0.75
C LEU A 148 11.68 -1.52 1.53
N ILE A 149 12.75 -1.32 0.78
CA ILE A 149 14.01 -0.72 1.24
C ILE A 149 14.11 0.66 0.57
N ILE A 150 14.33 1.69 1.38
CA ILE A 150 14.43 3.09 0.94
C ILE A 150 15.92 3.48 0.87
N LYS A 151 16.38 3.98 -0.28
CA LYS A 151 17.79 4.35 -0.51
C LYS A 151 17.95 5.64 -1.31
#